data_AF-A0A0B4KES8-F1
#
_entry.id   AF-A0A0B4KES8-F1
#
_cell.length_a   1.000
_cell.length_b   1.000
_cell.length_c   1.000
_cell.angle_alpha   90.00
_cell.angle_beta   90.00
_cell.angle_gamma   90.00
#
_symmetry.space_group_name_H-M   'P 1'
#
loop_
_entity.id
_entity.type
_entity.pdbx_description
1 polymer ?
#
loop_
_entity_poly.entity_id
_entity_poly.type
_entity_poly.pdbx_seq_one_letter_code
_entity_poly.pdbx_strand_id
1 'polypeptide(L)' 'MDKVSMVFLILSLLSMIYYSTAPTHPDCGPAGRCYTVNKHFGSFRQTRCVPCKYKRPIPK' A
#
# COMPACT_ATOMS: atom_id res chain seq x y z
N MET A 1 -25.18 24.85 10.80
CA MET A 1 -24.34 23.68 10.46
C MET A 1 -22.95 23.96 10.97
N ASP A 2 -22.65 23.37 12.10
CA ASP A 2 -21.53 23.69 12.98
C ASP A 2 -20.20 23.44 12.29
N LYS A 3 -19.33 24.47 12.26
CA LYS A 3 -18.03 24.43 11.57
C LYS A 3 -17.20 23.19 11.96
N VAL A 4 -17.37 22.71 13.18
CA VAL A 4 -16.72 21.50 13.71
C VAL A 4 -17.10 20.24 12.91
N SER A 5 -18.38 20.05 12.57
CA SER A 5 -18.84 18.88 11.80
C SER A 5 -18.28 18.88 10.39
N MET A 6 -18.23 20.04 9.73
CA MET A 6 -17.60 20.19 8.40
C MET A 6 -16.11 19.80 8.43
N VAL A 7 -15.36 20.30 9.42
CA VAL A 7 -13.93 19.98 9.57
C VAL A 7 -13.72 18.49 9.82
N PHE A 8 -14.53 17.86 10.67
CA PHE A 8 -14.46 16.43 10.94
C PHE A 8 -14.69 15.58 9.68
N LEU A 9 -15.67 15.95 8.85
CA LEU A 9 -15.95 15.27 7.58
C LEU A 9 -14.77 15.41 6.60
N ILE A 10 -14.18 16.60 6.49
CA ILE A 10 -13.02 16.84 5.63
C ILE A 10 -11.81 16.00 6.08
N LEU A 11 -11.50 15.98 7.37
CA LEU A 11 -10.40 15.17 7.92
C LEU A 11 -10.62 13.68 7.70
N SER A 12 -11.86 13.20 7.85
CA SER A 12 -12.23 11.81 7.60
C SER A 12 -12.11 11.44 6.12
N LEU A 13 -12.45 12.36 5.22
CA LEU A 13 -12.30 12.15 3.78
C LEU A 13 -10.82 12.08 3.39
N LEU A 14 -10.00 12.99 3.92
CA LEU A 14 -8.56 13.03 3.67
C LEU A 14 -7.86 11.77 4.18
N SER A 15 -8.25 11.26 5.35
CA SER A 15 -7.68 10.01 5.86
C SER A 15 -8.05 8.82 4.97
N MET A 16 -9.30 8.72 4.51
CA MET A 16 -9.71 7.67 3.56
C MET A 16 -8.97 7.76 2.22
N ILE A 17 -8.76 8.97 1.68
CA ILE A 17 -7.98 9.16 0.46
C ILE A 17 -6.52 8.73 0.69
N TYR A 18 -5.93 9.10 1.84
CA TYR A 18 -4.58 8.66 2.18
C TYR A 18 -4.46 7.14 2.32
N TYR A 19 -5.40 6.49 3.01
CA TYR A 19 -5.41 5.03 3.14
C TYR A 19 -5.65 4.31 1.82
N SER A 20 -6.45 4.87 0.92
CA SER A 20 -6.73 4.27 -0.40
C SER A 20 -5.61 4.49 -1.41
N THR A 21 -4.89 5.61 -1.33
CA THR A 21 -3.74 5.91 -2.19
C THR A 21 -2.44 5.30 -1.68
N ALA A 22 -2.37 4.91 -0.40
CA ALA A 22 -1.25 4.17 0.12
C ALA A 22 -1.12 2.85 -0.66
N PRO A 23 0.02 2.59 -1.34
CA PRO A 23 0.23 1.32 -2.00
C PRO A 23 0.20 0.23 -0.94
N THR A 24 -0.92 -0.52 -0.88
CA THR A 24 -1.08 -1.67 0.02
C THR A 24 0.02 -2.69 -0.22
N HIS A 25 0.62 -2.65 -1.40
CA HIS A 25 1.52 -3.62 -1.96
C HIS A 25 2.64 -2.91 -2.73
N PRO A 26 3.93 -3.19 -2.47
CA PRO A 26 5.01 -2.64 -3.28
C PRO A 26 4.80 -3.01 -4.76
N ASP A 27 5.04 -2.03 -5.63
CA ASP A 27 4.90 -2.23 -7.07
C ASP A 27 5.71 -3.41 -7.55
N CYS A 28 5.16 -4.10 -8.55
CA CYS A 28 5.86 -5.20 -9.19
C CYS A 28 6.98 -4.63 -10.07
N GLY A 29 8.23 -4.79 -9.63
CA GLY A 29 9.41 -4.47 -10.43
C GLY A 29 9.86 -5.66 -11.28
N PRO A 30 10.93 -5.50 -12.07
CA PRO A 30 11.51 -6.60 -12.85
C PRO A 30 11.98 -7.79 -11.98
N ALA A 31 12.31 -7.56 -10.71
CA ALA A 31 12.65 -8.59 -9.72
C ALA A 31 11.42 -9.19 -9.00
N GLY A 32 10.20 -8.86 -9.43
CA GLY A 32 8.97 -9.19 -8.75
C GLY A 32 8.58 -8.15 -7.70
N ARG A 33 7.86 -8.60 -6.67
CA ARG A 33 7.37 -7.75 -5.58
C ARG A 33 8.19 -7.97 -4.32
N CYS A 34 8.90 -6.94 -3.89
CA CYS A 34 9.77 -7.01 -2.70
C CYS A 34 9.10 -6.35 -1.49
N TYR A 35 9.00 -7.06 -0.37
CA TYR A 35 8.48 -6.53 0.89
C TYR A 35 9.37 -6.89 2.08
N THR A 36 9.44 -6.02 3.08
CA THR A 36 10.15 -6.27 4.33
C THR A 36 9.25 -7.07 5.26
N VAL A 37 9.66 -8.30 5.61
CA VAL A 37 8.87 -9.23 6.44
C VAL A 37 8.75 -8.73 7.88
N ASN A 38 9.82 -8.11 8.38
CA ASN A 38 9.95 -7.68 9.77
C ASN A 38 9.90 -6.17 9.92
N LYS A 39 8.98 -5.49 9.21
CA LYS A 39 8.88 -4.02 9.28
C LYS A 39 8.67 -3.51 10.71
N HIS A 40 8.08 -4.33 11.59
CA HIS A 40 7.77 -3.99 12.97
C HIS A 40 8.84 -4.39 14.00
N PHE A 41 9.86 -5.17 13.63
CA PHE A 41 10.87 -5.67 14.57
C PHE A 41 12.19 -4.92 14.45
N GLY A 42 12.27 -3.75 15.10
CA GLY A 42 13.50 -2.99 15.32
C GLY A 42 14.31 -2.68 14.05
N SER A 43 15.64 -2.65 14.22
CA SER A 43 16.58 -2.32 13.14
C SER A 43 16.80 -3.46 12.14
N PHE A 44 16.40 -4.69 12.46
CA PHE A 44 16.62 -5.85 11.60
C PHE A 44 15.50 -5.96 10.55
N ARG A 45 15.81 -5.49 9.34
CA ARG A 45 14.88 -5.51 8.20
C ARG A 45 15.29 -6.58 7.21
N GLN A 46 14.55 -7.70 7.16
CA GLN A 46 14.70 -8.70 6.12
C GLN A 46 13.73 -8.44 4.96
N THR A 47 14.29 -8.12 3.79
CA THR A 47 13.51 -7.94 2.55
C THR A 47 13.41 -9.26 1.80
N ARG A 48 12.20 -9.63 1.39
CA ARG A 48 11.92 -10.81 0.55
C ARG A 48 11.26 -10.34 -0.74
N CYS A 49 11.71 -10.88 -1.87
CA CYS A 49 11.10 -10.65 -3.17
C CYS A 49 10.35 -11.91 -3.59
N VAL A 50 9.09 -11.76 -3.98
CA VAL A 50 8.26 -12.84 -4.53
C VAL A 50 7.95 -12.54 -5.99
N PRO A 51 7.95 -13.54 -6.89
CA PRO A 51 7.51 -13.36 -8.26
C PRO A 51 6.08 -12.82 -8.25
N CYS A 52 5.82 -11.75 -9.00
CA CYS A 52 4.45 -11.33 -9.20
C CYS A 52 3.77 -12.42 -10.02
N LYS A 53 2.67 -12.99 -9.50
CA LYS A 53 1.86 -13.93 -10.28
C LYS A 53 1.44 -13.21 -11.55
N TYR A 54 1.96 -13.67 -12.70
CA TYR A 54 1.51 -13.22 -14.02
C TYR A 54 -0.01 -13.32 -14.04
N LYS A 55 -0.70 -12.19 -14.20
CA LYS A 55 -2.09 -12.21 -14.67
C LYS A 55 -2.04 -12.87 -16.06
N ARG A 56 -2.42 -14.15 -16.10
CA ARG A 56 -2.74 -15.06 -17.22
C ARG A 56 -2.10 -14.73 -18.59
N PRO A 57 -1.48 -15.70 -19.29
CA PRO A 57 -0.93 -15.45 -20.62
C PRO A 57 -2.02 -14.93 -21.55
N ILE A 58 -1.74 -13.80 -22.22
CA ILE A 58 -2.50 -13.36 -23.39
C ILE A 58 -2.32 -14.48 -24.44
N PRO A 59 -3.38 -15.03 -25.03
CA PRO A 59 -3.21 -16.02 -26.09
C PRO A 59 -2.66 -15.28 -27.31
N LYS A 60 -1.50 -15.70 -27.78
CA LYS A 60 -1.03 -15.36 -29.13
C LYS A 60 -0.33 -16.56 -29.72
#